data_AF-A0A3D0CXN7-F1
#
_entry.id   AF-A0A3D0CXN7-F1
#
_cell.length_a   1.000
_cell.length_b   1.000
_cell.length_c   1.000
_cell.angle_alpha   90.00
_cell.angle_beta   90.00
_cell.angle_gamma   90.00
#
_symmetry.space_group_name_H-M   'P 1'
#
loop_
_entity.id
_entity.type
_entity.pdbx_description
1 polymer ?
#
loop_
_entity_poly.entity_id
_entity_poly.type
_entity_poly.pdbx_seq_one_letter_code
_entity_poly.pdbx_strand_id
1 'polypeptide(L)'
;MMAQNQKNDLSQQGGCFTIMFAAPILPGRSEVWRRWLQEMIESRRPEYEESRRRLGVSGERVWIAETVNGTVAVIAVVAAQPEQVLAQLATSDRPFDRWYREQLLALQGFDLTKPLSRASPELVLEWRPPENQA
;
A
#
# COMPACT_ATOMS: atom_id res chain seq x y z
N MET A 1 -28.73 -8.06 39.26
CA MET A 1 -27.34 -7.62 38.99
C MET A 1 -27.09 -7.88 37.51
N MET A 2 -27.12 -6.82 36.69
CA MET A 2 -27.11 -6.88 35.23
C MET A 2 -25.67 -7.02 34.72
N ALA A 3 -25.35 -8.09 34.00
CA ALA A 3 -24.13 -8.18 33.21
C ALA A 3 -24.41 -7.59 31.81
N GLN A 4 -24.03 -6.33 31.61
CA GLN A 4 -24.08 -5.70 30.29
C GLN A 4 -22.95 -6.25 29.43
N ASN A 5 -23.38 -6.89 28.35
CA ASN A 5 -22.56 -7.43 27.27
C ASN A 5 -21.83 -6.27 26.58
N GLN A 6 -20.57 -6.07 26.96
CA GLN A 6 -19.68 -5.07 26.37
C GLN A 6 -19.34 -5.53 24.95
N LYS A 7 -20.10 -5.04 23.97
CA LYS A 7 -19.70 -5.08 22.56
C LYS A 7 -18.31 -4.45 22.50
N ASN A 8 -17.29 -5.26 22.20
CA ASN A 8 -15.95 -4.80 21.93
C ASN A 8 -16.03 -3.76 20.81
N ASP A 9 -15.94 -2.51 21.21
CA ASP A 9 -15.83 -1.37 20.33
C ASP A 9 -14.40 -1.37 19.79
N LEU A 10 -14.19 -2.11 18.70
CA LEU A 10 -12.91 -2.19 17.98
C LEU A 10 -12.49 -0.84 17.37
N SER A 11 -13.29 0.23 17.55
CA SER A 11 -13.02 1.56 17.02
C SER A 11 -11.93 2.35 17.77
N GLN A 12 -11.41 1.83 18.89
CA GLN A 12 -10.46 2.54 19.77
C GLN A 12 -9.10 1.84 19.96
N GLN A 13 -8.75 0.84 19.14
CA GLN A 13 -7.35 0.43 19.05
C GLN A 13 -6.66 1.29 17.99
N GLY A 14 -5.67 2.09 18.41
CA GLY A 14 -4.74 2.81 17.53
C GLY A 14 -3.81 1.86 16.76
N GLY A 15 -4.38 0.84 16.11
CA GLY A 15 -3.66 -0.16 15.34
C GLY A 15 -3.24 0.42 14.00
N CYS A 16 -1.98 0.24 13.66
CA CYS A 16 -1.51 0.45 12.29
C CYS A 16 -1.63 -0.87 11.54
N PHE A 17 -2.39 -0.88 10.45
CA PHE A 17 -2.59 -2.04 9.61
C PHE A 17 -1.60 -2.02 8.47
N THR A 18 -1.22 -3.20 7.98
CA THR A 18 -0.37 -3.33 6.80
C THR A 18 -1.17 -3.97 5.68
N ILE A 19 -1.20 -3.32 4.52
CA ILE A 19 -1.60 -3.97 3.27
C ILE A 19 -0.33 -4.34 2.50
N MET A 20 -0.30 -5.54 1.93
CA MET A 20 0.79 -5.99 1.08
C MET A 20 0.23 -6.51 -0.24
N PHE A 21 0.85 -6.11 -1.35
CA PHE A 21 0.45 -6.55 -2.68
C PHE A 21 1.65 -6.68 -3.60
N ALA A 22 1.51 -7.54 -4.61
CA ALA A 22 2.49 -7.68 -5.69
C ALA A 22 1.92 -7.05 -6.96
N ALA A 23 2.68 -6.16 -7.58
CA ALA A 23 2.34 -5.52 -8.85
C ALA A 23 3.40 -5.88 -9.90
N PRO A 24 3.00 -6.36 -11.09
CA PRO A 24 3.96 -6.71 -12.14
C PRO A 24 4.74 -5.47 -12.59
N ILE A 25 6.03 -5.63 -12.84
CA ILE A 25 6.82 -4.64 -13.58
C ILE A 25 6.83 -5.07 -15.04
N LEU A 26 6.54 -4.14 -15.95
CA LEU A 26 6.51 -4.46 -17.38
C LEU A 26 7.87 -5.01 -17.85
N PRO A 27 7.89 -5.96 -18.82
CA PRO A 27 9.12 -6.54 -19.31
C PRO A 27 10.16 -5.49 -19.73
N GLY A 28 11.41 -5.66 -19.27
CA GLY A 28 12.51 -4.74 -19.55
C GLY A 28 12.47 -3.40 -18.80
N ARG A 29 11.51 -3.19 -17.88
CA ARG A 29 11.38 -1.93 -17.10
C ARG A 29 12.00 -1.97 -15.71
N SER A 30 12.58 -3.08 -15.26
CA SER A 30 13.11 -3.23 -13.89
C SER A 30 14.14 -2.17 -13.50
N GLU A 31 15.07 -1.82 -14.40
CA GLU A 31 16.04 -0.74 -14.13
C GLU A 31 15.40 0.65 -14.10
N VAL A 32 14.41 0.89 -14.96
CA VAL A 32 13.67 2.16 -14.96
C VAL A 32 12.85 2.30 -13.67
N TRP A 33 12.29 1.19 -13.17
CA TRP A 33 11.59 1.13 -11.89
C TRP A 33 12.52 1.48 -10.71
N ARG A 34 13.72 0.90 -10.65
CA ARG A 34 14.72 1.23 -9.61
C ARG A 34 15.10 2.70 -9.62
N ARG A 35 15.39 3.26 -10.80
CA ARG A 35 15.73 4.68 -10.95
C ARG A 35 14.59 5.60 -10.55
N TRP A 36 13.36 5.24 -10.89
CA TRP A 36 12.19 6.02 -10.48
C TRP A 36 12.01 6.06 -8.96
N LEU A 37 12.21 4.92 -8.27
CA LEU A 37 12.19 4.90 -6.80
C LEU A 37 13.32 5.77 -6.21
N GLN A 38 14.50 5.78 -6.83
CA GLN A 38 15.61 6.66 -6.42
C GLN A 38 15.27 8.14 -6.64
N GLU A 39 14.75 8.52 -7.82
CA GLU A 39 14.30 9.89 -8.09
C GLU A 39 13.28 10.37 -7.03
N MET A 40 12.33 9.50 -6.69
CA MET A 40 11.30 9.80 -5.71
C MET A 40 11.87 10.14 -4.33
N ILE A 41 12.92 9.43 -3.88
CA ILE A 41 13.55 9.67 -2.58
C ILE A 41 14.69 10.69 -2.62
N GLU A 42 15.24 11.01 -3.79
CA GLU A 42 16.37 11.95 -3.90
C GLU A 42 15.88 13.35 -4.29
N SER A 43 15.20 13.47 -5.43
CA SER A 43 14.83 14.78 -6.01
C SER A 43 13.42 15.23 -5.66
N ARG A 44 12.51 14.30 -5.34
CA ARG A 44 11.09 14.57 -5.06
C ARG A 44 10.67 14.18 -3.64
N ARG A 45 11.64 14.06 -2.74
CA ARG A 45 11.42 13.62 -1.36
C ARG A 45 10.38 14.48 -0.62
N PRO A 46 10.44 15.83 -0.66
CA PRO A 46 9.47 16.65 0.07
C PRO A 46 8.03 16.40 -0.37
N GLU A 47 7.80 16.30 -1.68
CA GLU A 47 6.46 16.05 -2.24
C GLU A 47 5.97 14.63 -1.94
N TYR A 48 6.89 13.66 -1.98
CA TYR A 48 6.60 12.29 -1.58
C TYR A 48 6.22 12.19 -0.10
N GLU A 49 7.01 12.76 0.80
CA GLU A 49 6.73 12.76 2.24
C GLU A 49 5.44 13.51 2.57
N GLU A 50 5.15 14.64 1.90
CA GLU A 50 3.89 15.34 2.05
C GLU A 50 2.70 14.48 1.60
N SER A 51 2.82 13.81 0.45
CA SER A 51 1.80 12.89 -0.05
C SER A 51 1.53 11.77 0.95
N ARG A 52 2.58 11.09 1.44
CA ARG A 52 2.46 10.00 2.42
C ARG A 52 1.85 10.46 3.74
N ARG A 53 2.30 11.59 4.28
CA ARG A 53 1.76 12.17 5.50
C ARG A 53 0.28 12.54 5.34
N ARG A 54 -0.10 13.16 4.22
CA ARG A 54 -1.50 13.53 3.93
C ARG A 54 -2.40 12.30 3.84
N LEU A 55 -1.91 11.23 3.21
CA LEU A 55 -2.66 9.99 3.02
C LEU A 55 -2.70 9.12 4.31
N GLY A 56 -2.02 9.53 5.38
CA GLY A 56 -1.98 8.76 6.63
C GLY A 56 -1.08 7.53 6.59
N VAL A 57 -0.13 7.50 5.65
CA VAL A 57 0.89 6.44 5.56
C VAL A 57 1.96 6.68 6.61
N SER A 58 2.17 5.70 7.49
CA SER A 58 3.20 5.72 8.53
C SER A 58 4.43 4.89 8.17
N GLY A 59 4.34 4.07 7.12
CA GLY A 59 5.46 3.31 6.59
C GLY A 59 5.17 2.74 5.21
N GLU A 60 6.20 2.67 4.37
CA GLU A 60 6.14 2.03 3.06
C GLU A 60 7.43 1.26 2.82
N ARG A 61 7.32 0.05 2.28
CA ARG A 61 8.46 -0.78 1.86
C ARG A 61 8.19 -1.34 0.48
N VAL A 62 9.22 -1.31 -0.36
CA VAL A 62 9.16 -1.80 -1.74
C VAL A 62 10.32 -2.76 -1.98
N TRP A 63 10.01 -3.94 -2.50
CA TRP A 63 10.97 -4.94 -2.94
C TRP A 63 10.75 -5.27 -4.40
N ILE A 64 11.78 -5.83 -5.05
CA ILE A 64 11.69 -6.41 -6.38
C ILE A 64 11.96 -7.91 -6.25
N ALA A 65 11.08 -8.72 -6.82
CA ALA A 65 11.26 -10.15 -6.90
C ALA A 65 11.24 -10.59 -8.37
N GLU A 66 12.26 -11.34 -8.77
CA GLU A 66 12.27 -12.04 -10.05
C GLU A 66 11.52 -13.35 -9.90
N THR A 67 10.53 -13.60 -10.75
CA THR A 67 9.74 -14.83 -10.77
C THR A 67 9.87 -15.52 -12.13
N VAL A 68 9.48 -16.79 -12.20
CA VAL A 68 9.42 -17.54 -13.47
C VAL A 68 8.52 -16.85 -14.50
N ASN A 69 7.49 -16.10 -14.05
CA ASN A 69 6.52 -15.42 -14.90
C ASN A 69 6.85 -13.93 -15.11
N GLY A 70 8.04 -13.47 -14.69
CA GLY A 70 8.49 -12.10 -14.83
C GLY A 70 8.78 -11.40 -13.50
N THR A 71 9.17 -10.13 -13.58
CA THR A 71 9.54 -9.32 -12.41
C THR A 71 8.30 -8.71 -11.76
N VAL A 72 8.23 -8.74 -10.43
CA VAL A 72 7.19 -8.07 -9.65
C VAL A 72 7.79 -7.10 -8.63
N ALA A 73 7.11 -5.99 -8.40
CA ALA A 73 7.31 -5.18 -7.21
C ALA A 73 6.41 -5.73 -6.10
N VAL A 74 6.97 -5.97 -4.91
CA VAL A 74 6.20 -6.27 -3.70
C VAL A 74 6.17 -4.99 -2.87
N ILE A 75 4.97 -4.53 -2.53
CA ILE A 75 4.78 -3.27 -1.79
C ILE A 75 4.04 -3.58 -0.49
N ALA A 76 4.57 -3.08 0.62
CA ALA A 76 3.88 -3.08 1.91
C ALA A 76 3.65 -1.63 2.36
N VAL A 77 2.39 -1.27 2.60
CA VAL A 77 1.98 0.06 3.10
C VAL A 77 1.36 -0.09 4.47
N VAL A 78 1.85 0.72 5.41
CA VAL A 78 1.42 0.74 6.81
C VAL A 78 0.64 2.03 7.03
N ALA A 79 -0.62 1.89 7.45
CA ALA A 79 -1.53 3.01 7.70
C ALA A 79 -2.66 2.58 8.66
N ALA A 80 -3.34 3.54 9.27
CA ALA A 80 -4.54 3.23 10.07
C ALA A 80 -5.69 2.70 9.19
N GLN A 81 -5.77 3.15 7.93
CA GLN A 81 -6.81 2.79 6.97
C GLN A 81 -6.18 2.54 5.59
N PRO A 82 -5.43 1.44 5.40
CA PRO A 82 -4.60 1.24 4.20
C PRO A 82 -5.42 1.15 2.91
N GLU A 83 -6.64 0.60 2.95
CA GLU A 83 -7.56 0.60 1.79
C GLU A 83 -7.92 2.01 1.34
N GLN A 84 -8.03 2.96 2.28
CA GLN A 84 -8.32 4.35 1.94
C GLN A 84 -7.12 5.06 1.34
N VAL A 85 -5.88 4.66 1.66
CA VAL A 85 -4.67 5.23 1.07
C VAL A 85 -4.72 5.10 -0.45
N LEU A 86 -5.02 3.90 -0.96
CA LEU A 86 -5.09 3.64 -2.39
C LEU A 86 -6.25 4.42 -3.04
N ALA A 87 -7.42 4.45 -2.42
CA ALA A 87 -8.58 5.18 -2.93
C ALA A 87 -8.36 6.71 -2.97
N GLN A 88 -7.74 7.27 -1.93
CA GLN A 88 -7.39 8.70 -1.89
C GLN A 88 -6.29 9.02 -2.90
N LEU A 89 -5.28 8.17 -3.01
CA LEU A 89 -4.23 8.32 -4.03
C LEU A 89 -4.81 8.24 -5.45
N ALA A 90 -5.82 7.40 -5.69
CA ALA A 90 -6.50 7.24 -6.99
C ALA A 90 -7.32 8.46 -7.41
N THR A 91 -7.85 9.22 -6.46
CA THR A 91 -8.76 10.36 -6.70
C THR A 91 -8.10 11.72 -6.50
N SER A 92 -6.87 11.76 -6.00
CA SER A 92 -6.14 13.01 -5.74
C SER A 92 -5.79 13.78 -7.02
N ASP A 93 -5.99 15.10 -6.98
CA ASP A 93 -5.60 16.07 -8.01
C ASP A 93 -4.31 16.83 -7.66
N ARG A 94 -3.53 16.33 -6.71
CA ARG A 94 -2.23 16.93 -6.40
C ARG A 94 -1.24 16.66 -7.54
N PRO A 95 -0.41 17.63 -7.95
CA PRO A 95 0.54 17.43 -9.05
C PRO A 95 1.45 16.21 -8.86
N PHE A 96 1.97 16.01 -7.64
CA PHE A 96 2.80 14.86 -7.32
C PHE A 96 2.04 13.54 -7.42
N ASP A 97 0.81 13.46 -6.92
CA ASP A 97 0.03 12.23 -6.97
C ASP A 97 -0.35 11.85 -8.40
N ARG A 98 -0.69 12.83 -9.25
CA ARG A 98 -0.91 12.59 -10.69
C ARG A 98 0.33 12.04 -11.36
N TRP A 99 1.46 12.71 -11.18
CA TRP A 99 2.76 12.26 -11.68
C TRP A 99 3.09 10.83 -11.19
N TYR A 100 2.87 10.56 -9.90
CA TYR A 100 3.10 9.24 -9.32
C TYR A 100 2.24 8.15 -9.97
N ARG A 101 0.93 8.42 -10.17
CA ARG A 101 0.04 7.49 -10.88
C ARG A 101 0.44 7.28 -12.35
N GLU A 102 0.87 8.32 -13.04
CA GLU A 102 1.36 8.23 -14.41
C GLU A 102 2.59 7.32 -14.50
N GLN A 103 3.52 7.42 -13.54
CA GLN A 103 4.70 6.56 -13.46
C GLN A 103 4.32 5.10 -13.19
N LEU A 104 3.38 4.83 -12.27
CA LEU A 104 2.87 3.49 -12.01
C LEU A 104 2.22 2.88 -13.26
N LEU A 105 1.38 3.65 -13.96
CA LEU A 105 0.76 3.22 -15.21
C LEU A 105 1.82 2.89 -16.27
N ALA A 106 2.83 3.74 -16.45
CA ALA A 106 3.87 3.56 -17.46
C ALA A 106 4.81 2.38 -17.17
N LEU A 107 5.05 2.05 -15.90
CA LEU A 107 6.03 1.04 -15.49
C LEU A 107 5.42 -0.33 -15.17
N GLN A 108 4.15 -0.35 -14.73
CA GLN A 108 3.46 -1.56 -14.28
C GLN A 108 2.18 -1.86 -15.07
N GLY A 109 1.74 -0.94 -15.94
CA GLY A 109 0.44 -1.04 -16.61
C GLY A 109 -0.74 -0.87 -15.65
N PHE A 110 -0.48 -0.43 -14.42
CA PHE A 110 -1.47 -0.37 -13.36
C PHE A 110 -2.10 1.03 -13.28
N ASP A 111 -3.36 1.12 -13.70
CA ASP A 111 -4.13 2.34 -13.61
C ASP A 111 -4.88 2.40 -12.27
N LEU A 112 -4.28 3.11 -11.30
CA LEU A 112 -4.88 3.31 -9.97
C LEU A 112 -6.23 4.05 -10.01
N THR A 113 -6.53 4.80 -11.08
CA THR A 113 -7.79 5.56 -11.18
C THR A 113 -8.98 4.69 -11.58
N LYS A 114 -8.71 3.51 -12.14
CA LYS A 114 -9.75 2.53 -12.41
C LYS A 114 -10.07 1.80 -11.12
N PRO A 115 -11.35 1.39 -10.92
CA PRO A 115 -11.67 0.51 -9.82
C PRO A 115 -10.71 -0.68 -9.88
N LEU A 116 -10.10 -1.02 -8.73
CA LEU A 116 -9.32 -2.24 -8.56
C LEU A 116 -10.26 -3.42 -8.81
N SER A 117 -10.50 -3.69 -10.08
CA SER A 117 -11.44 -4.68 -10.55
C SER A 117 -10.69 -5.99 -10.52
N ARG A 118 -10.43 -6.54 -9.33
CA ARG A 118 -10.13 -7.97 -9.13
C ARG A 118 -9.85 -8.27 -7.65
N ALA A 119 -10.85 -8.95 -7.06
CA ALA A 119 -10.82 -9.68 -5.81
C ALA A 119 -10.48 -8.86 -4.57
N SER A 120 -11.50 -8.54 -3.77
CA SER A 120 -11.29 -8.38 -2.33
C SER A 120 -10.64 -9.67 -1.83
N PRO A 121 -9.42 -9.62 -1.30
CA PRO A 121 -8.73 -10.83 -0.87
C PRO A 121 -9.55 -11.50 0.24
N GLU A 122 -9.83 -12.78 0.08
CA GLU A 122 -10.44 -13.59 1.14
C GLU A 122 -9.35 -13.99 2.13
N LEU A 123 -9.54 -13.67 3.41
CA LEU A 123 -8.71 -14.23 4.47
C LEU A 123 -9.08 -15.70 4.66
N VAL A 124 -8.30 -16.60 4.07
CA VAL A 124 -8.55 -18.05 4.14
C VAL A 124 -8.01 -18.65 5.45
N LEU A 125 -6.92 -18.10 5.99
CA LEU A 125 -6.27 -18.63 7.18
C LEU A 125 -5.55 -17.51 7.95
N GLU A 126 -5.80 -17.45 9.25
CA GLU A 126 -5.02 -16.68 10.20
C GLU A 126 -4.55 -17.62 11.32
N TRP A 127 -3.27 -17.52 11.69
CA TRP A 127 -2.72 -18.25 12.82
C TRP A 127 -2.10 -17.25 13.81
N ARG A 128 -2.37 -17.44 15.11
CA ARG A 128 -1.74 -16.70 16.21
C ARG A 128 -1.29 -17.67 17.29
N PRO A 129 -0.12 -17.46 17.94
CA PRO A 129 0.24 -18.21 19.12
C PRO A 129 -0.73 -17.89 20.28
N PRO A 130 -0.91 -18.80 21.26
CA PRO A 130 -1.70 -18.50 22.45
C PRO A 130 -1.10 -17.33 23.22
N GLU A 131 -1.95 -16.39 23.65
CA GLU A 131 -1.53 -15.32 24.56
C GLU A 131 -1.05 -15.93 25.87
N ASN A 132 0.21 -15.69 26.23
CA ASN A 132 0.72 -16.04 27.55
C ASN A 132 -0.06 -15.21 28.58
N GLN A 133 -1.00 -15.84 29.28
CA GLN A 133 -1.59 -15.27 30.48
C GLN A 133 -0.51 -15.30 31.57
N ALA A 134 0.16 -14.18 31.77
CA ALA A 134 0.97 -13.93 32.96
C ALA A 134 0.08 -13.44 34.10
#